data_AF-A0A927XFY4-F1
#
_entry.id   AF-A0A927XFY4-F1
#
_cell.length_a   1.000
_cell.length_b   1.000
_cell.length_c   1.000
_cell.angle_alpha   90.00
_cell.angle_beta   90.00
_cell.angle_gamma   90.00
#
_symmetry.space_group_name_H-M   'P 1'
#
loop_
_entity.id
_entity.type
_entity.pdbx_description
1 polymer ?
#
loop_
_entity_poly.entity_id
_entity_poly.type
_entity_poly.pdbx_seq_one_letter_code
_entity_poly.pdbx_strand_id
1 'polypeptide(L)'
;MKNWKDVVRKIFNTIFTVVLISWVVIVFTDYMNAKNDKPLKFCIKEFNHKYDDGETYECVGLGYKMYKYNRHSITAKEFGPIFIRERQDSTGL
;
A
#
# COMPACT_ATOMS: atom_id res chain seq x y z
N MET A 1 2.90 -26.09 37.94
CA MET A 1 2.89 -26.50 36.52
C MET A 1 2.59 -25.26 35.69
N LYS A 2 3.52 -24.84 34.81
CA LYS A 2 3.36 -23.65 33.99
C LYS A 2 2.21 -23.89 33.03
N ASN A 3 1.13 -23.12 33.13
CA ASN A 3 -0.03 -23.25 32.26
C ASN A 3 0.41 -22.98 30.81
N TRP A 4 0.45 -24.04 30.00
CA TRP A 4 0.84 -23.99 28.59
C TRP A 4 0.06 -22.93 27.81
N LYS A 5 -1.24 -22.77 28.13
CA LYS A 5 -2.11 -21.73 27.55
C LYS A 5 -1.58 -20.31 27.77
N ASP A 6 -1.04 -20.02 28.95
CA ASP A 6 -0.50 -18.69 29.28
C ASP A 6 0.81 -18.41 28.55
N VAL A 7 1.64 -19.44 28.36
CA VAL A 7 2.88 -19.34 27.58
C VAL A 7 2.58 -19.12 26.10
N VAL A 8 1.69 -19.91 25.52
CA VAL A 8 1.27 -19.78 24.12
C VAL A 8 0.63 -18.41 23.87
N ARG A 9 -0.27 -17.96 24.76
CA ARG A 9 -0.87 -16.63 24.67
C ARG A 9 0.18 -15.52 24.69
N LYS A 10 1.17 -15.62 25.57
CA LYS A 10 2.23 -14.61 25.70
C LYS A 10 3.11 -14.58 24.44
N ILE A 11 3.49 -15.75 23.91
CA ILE A 11 4.28 -15.85 22.68
C ILE A 11 3.51 -15.26 21.49
N PHE A 12 2.25 -15.67 21.31
CA PHE A 12 1.41 -15.16 20.22
C PHE A 12 1.25 -13.63 20.31
N ASN A 13 0.99 -13.10 21.50
CA ASN A 13 0.86 -11.66 21.70
C ASN A 13 2.16 -10.91 21.34
N THR A 14 3.31 -11.44 21.74
CA THR A 14 4.61 -10.86 21.39
C THR A 14 4.84 -10.89 19.89
N ILE A 15 4.62 -12.04 19.22
CA ILE A 15 4.80 -12.19 17.77
C ILE A 15 3.87 -11.24 17.03
N PHE A 16 2.59 -11.20 17.40
CA PHE A 16 1.61 -10.32 16.79
C PHE A 16 2.00 -8.84 16.92
N THR A 17 2.47 -8.43 18.10
CA THR A 17 2.94 -7.06 18.34
C THR A 17 4.13 -6.71 17.43
N VAL A 18 5.11 -7.61 17.31
CA VAL A 18 6.28 -7.41 16.44
C VAL A 18 5.87 -7.31 14.97
N VAL A 19 4.95 -8.17 14.52
CA VAL A 19 4.41 -8.13 13.14
C VAL A 19 3.68 -6.81 12.88
N LEU A 20 2.87 -6.34 13.82
CA LEU A 20 2.12 -5.09 13.68
C LEU A 20 3.06 -3.88 13.61
N ILE A 21 4.09 -3.82 14.47
CA ILE A 21 5.10 -2.76 14.43
C ILE A 21 5.85 -2.79 13.08
N SER A 22 6.26 -3.97 12.64
CA SER A 22 6.97 -4.13 11.35
C SER A 22 6.10 -3.68 10.18
N TRP A 23 4.81 -4.02 10.21
CA TRP A 23 3.84 -3.59 9.22
C TRP A 23 3.67 -2.07 9.18
N VAL A 24 3.58 -1.40 10.33
CA VAL A 24 3.52 0.07 10.40
C VAL A 24 4.77 0.70 9.78
N VAL A 25 5.96 0.16 10.06
CA VAL A 25 7.23 0.66 9.48
C VAL A 25 7.25 0.50 7.96
N ILE A 26 6.74 -0.62 7.43
CA ILE A 26 6.61 -0.85 5.98
C ILE A 26 5.71 0.20 5.34
N VAL A 27 4.48 0.36 5.86
CA VAL A 27 3.51 1.33 5.32
C VAL A 27 4.07 2.76 5.40
N PHE A 28 4.68 3.13 6.53
CA PHE A 28 5.26 4.44 6.71
C PHE A 28 6.43 4.71 5.76
N THR A 29 7.30 3.72 5.54
CA THR A 29 8.43 3.83 4.60
C THR A 29 7.94 4.08 3.18
N ASP A 30 6.95 3.32 2.72
CA ASP A 30 6.41 3.48 1.37
C ASP A 30 5.58 4.76 1.20
N TYR A 31 4.88 5.20 2.24
CA TYR A 31 4.26 6.54 2.26
C TYR A 31 5.29 7.65 2.07
N MET A 32 6.41 7.59 2.80
CA MET A 32 7.49 8.57 2.67
C MET A 32 8.16 8.48 1.30
N ASN A 33 8.33 7.29 0.72
CA ASN A 33 8.86 7.14 -0.64
C ASN A 33 7.90 7.74 -1.68
N ALA A 34 6.61 7.44 -1.58
CA ALA A 34 5.59 7.96 -2.49
C ALA A 34 5.54 9.50 -2.51
N LYS A 35 5.67 10.14 -1.34
CA LYS A 35 5.75 11.61 -1.20
C LYS A 35 7.02 12.20 -1.79
N ASN A 36 8.14 11.49 -1.70
CA ASN A 36 9.44 11.98 -2.15
C ASN A 36 9.81 11.53 -3.57
N ASP A 37 8.84 11.09 -4.38
CA ASP A 37 9.08 10.59 -5.75
C ASP A 37 10.06 9.40 -5.84
N LYS A 38 10.25 8.68 -4.73
CA LYS A 38 11.09 7.49 -4.68
C LYS A 38 10.29 6.24 -5.03
N PRO A 39 10.93 5.21 -5.62
CA PRO A 39 10.26 3.93 -5.87
C PRO A 39 9.77 3.33 -4.55
N LEU A 40 8.55 2.79 -4.58
CA LEU A 40 7.98 2.04 -3.47
C LEU A 40 8.73 0.71 -3.34
N LYS A 41 9.05 0.31 -2.11
CA LYS A 41 9.88 -0.87 -1.85
C LYS A 41 9.04 -2.11 -1.56
N PHE A 42 7.81 -1.92 -1.09
CA PHE A 42 6.95 -2.99 -0.59
C PHE A 42 5.67 -3.14 -1.41
N CYS A 43 5.79 -3.04 -2.74
CA CYS A 43 4.73 -3.43 -3.66
C CYS A 43 4.64 -4.95 -3.75
N ILE A 44 3.53 -5.52 -3.31
CA ILE A 44 3.24 -6.96 -3.49
C ILE A 44 2.87 -7.22 -4.94
N LYS A 45 2.13 -6.28 -5.55
CA LYS A 45 1.72 -6.32 -6.95
C LYS A 45 1.84 -4.95 -7.55
N GLU A 46 2.25 -4.92 -8.81
CA GLU A 46 2.37 -3.72 -9.62
C GLU A 46 1.54 -3.89 -10.88
N PHE A 47 0.81 -2.85 -11.26
CA PHE A 47 0.03 -2.80 -12.49
C PHE A 47 0.33 -1.49 -13.21
N ASN A 48 0.45 -1.55 -14.53
CA ASN A 48 0.53 -0.39 -15.39
C ASN A 48 -0.69 -0.40 -16.29
N HIS A 49 -1.64 0.48 -15.99
CA HIS A 49 -2.85 0.65 -16.79
C HIS A 49 -2.56 1.68 -17.88
N LYS A 50 -2.68 1.27 -19.14
CA LYS A 50 -2.48 2.14 -20.29
C LYS A 50 -3.81 2.71 -20.75
N TYR A 51 -3.83 4.01 -20.99
CA TYR A 51 -4.96 4.77 -21.50
C TYR A 51 -4.51 5.58 -22.72
N ASP A 52 -5.46 6.04 -23.52
CA ASP A 52 -5.19 6.81 -24.73
C ASP A 52 -4.46 8.14 -24.43
N ASP A 53 -4.63 8.67 -23.21
CA ASP A 53 -4.07 9.94 -22.74
C ASP A 53 -2.91 9.78 -21.75
N GLY A 54 -2.40 8.56 -21.54
CA GLY A 54 -1.22 8.29 -20.73
C GLY A 54 -1.28 6.98 -19.95
N GLU A 55 -0.53 6.88 -18.85
CA GLU A 55 -0.43 5.65 -18.06
C GLU A 55 -0.69 5.90 -16.57
N THR A 56 -1.40 4.99 -15.92
CA THR A 56 -1.54 4.96 -14.45
C THR A 56 -0.71 3.79 -13.90
N TYR A 57 0.24 4.10 -13.02
CA TYR A 57 0.93 3.09 -12.23
C TYR A 57 0.15 2.82 -10.94
N GLU A 58 -0.18 1.55 -10.69
CA GLU A 58 -0.78 1.07 -9.45
C GLU A 58 0.20 0.15 -8.72
N CYS A 59 0.40 0.42 -7.44
CA CYS A 59 1.09 -0.47 -6.52
C CYS A 59 0.14 -0.91 -5.40
N VAL A 60 0.03 -2.22 -5.20
CA VAL A 60 -0.72 -2.82 -4.09
C VAL A 60 0.28 -3.32 -3.07
N GLY A 61 0.32 -2.66 -1.91
CA GLY A 61 1.16 -3.05 -0.78
C GLY A 61 0.39 -3.83 0.29
N LEU A 62 1.05 -4.07 1.42
CA LEU A 62 0.41 -4.71 2.58
C LEU A 62 -0.57 -3.74 3.23
N GLY A 63 -1.85 -3.84 2.88
CA GLY A 63 -2.93 -3.03 3.49
C GLY A 63 -3.09 -1.62 2.94
N TYR A 64 -2.35 -1.25 1.89
CA TYR A 64 -2.48 0.02 1.18
C TYR A 64 -2.43 -0.18 -0.34
N LYS A 65 -2.88 0.85 -1.04
CA LYS A 65 -2.68 1.03 -2.48
C LYS A 65 -2.07 2.40 -2.74
N MET A 66 -1.35 2.48 -3.84
CA MET A 66 -0.82 3.72 -4.37
C MET A 66 -1.09 3.79 -5.86
N TYR A 67 -1.62 4.92 -6.31
CA TYR A 67 -1.81 5.26 -7.72
C TYR A 67 -0.92 6.45 -8.06
N LYS A 68 -0.18 6.35 -9.15
CA LYS A 68 0.55 7.45 -9.78
C LYS A 68 0.00 7.64 -11.18
N TYR A 69 -0.72 8.73 -11.37
CA TYR A 69 -1.34 9.07 -12.64
C TYR A 69 -0.35 9.91 -13.45
N ASN A 70 0.07 9.37 -14.59
CA ASN A 70 0.85 10.08 -15.60
C ASN A 70 0.00 10.18 -16.88
N ARG A 71 -1.17 10.80 -16.73
CA ARG A 71 -2.16 11.02 -17.79
C ARG A 71 -2.31 12.51 -18.04
N HIS A 72 -2.58 12.89 -19.29
CA HIS A 72 -2.83 14.29 -19.65
C HIS A 72 -4.06 14.86 -18.92
N SER A 73 -5.08 14.03 -18.67
CA SER A 73 -6.29 14.42 -17.92
C SER A 73 -6.05 14.52 -16.41
N ILE A 74 -5.21 13.64 -15.84
CA ILE A 74 -4.99 13.51 -14.40
C ILE A 74 -3.50 13.37 -14.12
N THR A 75 -2.91 14.40 -13.52
CA THR A 75 -1.57 14.36 -12.94
C THR A 75 -1.68 14.42 -11.42
N ALA A 76 -1.67 13.26 -10.78
CA ALA A 76 -1.82 13.16 -9.33
C ALA A 76 -1.09 11.93 -8.78
N LYS A 77 -0.93 11.92 -7.46
CA LYS A 77 -0.53 10.74 -6.71
C LYS A 77 -1.48 10.53 -5.56
N GLU A 78 -1.87 9.28 -5.37
CA GLU A 78 -2.75 8.88 -4.30
C GLU A 78 -2.12 7.72 -3.56
N PHE A 79 -2.11 7.83 -2.24
CA PHE A 79 -1.71 6.76 -1.35
C PHE A 79 -2.79 6.62 -0.30
N GLY A 80 -3.30 5.41 -0.11
CA GLY A 80 -4.39 5.20 0.83
C GLY A 80 -4.62 3.75 1.17
N PRO A 81 -5.65 3.45 1.98
CA PRO A 81 -6.03 2.09 2.32
C PRO A 81 -6.26 1.22 1.09
N ILE A 82 -6.11 -0.10 1.20
CA ILE A 82 -6.24 -1.03 0.06
C ILE A 82 -7.56 -0.93 -0.74
N PHE A 83 -8.58 -0.28 -0.16
CA PHE A 83 -9.90 -0.09 -0.75
C PHE A 83 -10.01 1.16 -1.64
N ILE A 84 -8.97 2.00 -1.73
CA ILE A 84 -8.99 3.13 -2.66
C ILE A 84 -9.07 2.60 -4.09
N ARG A 85 -9.83 3.30 -4.93
CA ARG A 85 -10.04 2.97 -6.34
C ARG A 85 -9.31 3.99 -7.19
N GLU A 86 -8.90 3.55 -8.36
CA GLU A 86 -8.38 4.45 -9.38
C GLU A 86 -9.42 5.53 -9.71
N ARG A 87 -8.97 6.79 -9.85
CA ARG A 87 -9.81 7.85 -10.41
C ARG A 87 -10.08 7.55 -11.88
N GLN A 88 -11.35 7.53 -12.22
CA GLN A 88 -11.80 7.56 -13.59
C GLN A 88 -11.89 9.03 -14.02
N ASP A 89 -11.37 9.34 -15.21
CA ASP A 89 -11.64 10.63 -15.83
C ASP A 89 -13.14 10.75 -16.16
N SER A 90 -13.67 11.96 -16.07
CA SER A 90 -15.11 12.27 -16.10
C SER A 90 -15.76 12.00 -17.47
N THR A 91 -14.97 11.69 -18.50
CA THR A 91 -15.43 11.24 -19.82
C THR A 91 -15.62 9.73 -19.83
N GLY A 92 -16.57 9.26 -19.03
CA GLY A 92 -17.25 7.99 -19.30
C GLY A 92 -18.18 8.19 -20.49
N LEU A 93 -17.67 8.00 -21.70
CA LEU A 93 -18.45 7.70 -22.90
C LEU A 93 -18.09 6.28 -23.35
#